data_AF-A0A843L2E9-F1
#
_entry.id   AF-A0A843L2E9-F1
#
_cell.length_a   1.000
_cell.length_b   1.000
_cell.length_c   1.000
_cell.angle_alpha   90.00
_cell.angle_beta   90.00
_cell.angle_gamma   90.00
#
_symmetry.space_group_name_H-M   'P 1'
#
loop_
_entity.id
_entity.type
_entity.pdbx_description
1 polymer ?
#
loop_
_entity_poly.entity_id
_entity_poly.type
_entity_poly.pdbx_seq_one_letter_code
_entity_poly.pdbx_strand_id
1 'polypeptide(L)'
;MQCELCGAPIQGQSKIIQIEGAELRVCARCAKYGTEVQQPRQSGGSQKKPGMVATQTPRRKPRDVFDLMEGELVEDYPNRIRAAREERGWSTRDLAQAIKEREILIKKIEKGDLIPEDDVRQKLEKALNIRLIDSAEDSISIGGPDRVTTTVGDVIAFKRSRK
;
A
#
# COMPACT_ATOMS: atom_id res chain seq x y z
N MET A 1 7.65 -41.93 -15.91
CA MET A 1 7.12 -40.82 -15.09
C MET A 1 6.09 -41.40 -14.13
N GLN A 2 6.14 -41.07 -12.85
CA GLN A 2 5.19 -41.56 -11.83
C GLN A 2 4.04 -40.57 -11.64
N CYS A 3 2.85 -41.05 -11.29
CA CYS A 3 1.72 -40.23 -10.90
C CYS A 3 1.85 -39.80 -9.44
N GLU A 4 1.81 -38.51 -9.17
CA GLU A 4 1.93 -37.93 -7.81
C GLU A 4 0.71 -38.23 -6.91
N LEU A 5 -0.41 -38.72 -7.48
CA LEU A 5 -1.64 -38.98 -6.73
C LEU A 5 -1.84 -40.45 -6.36
N CYS A 6 -1.46 -41.37 -7.26
CA CYS A 6 -1.70 -42.81 -7.08
C CYS A 6 -0.43 -43.64 -7.07
N GLY A 7 0.73 -43.00 -7.26
CA GLY A 7 2.01 -43.69 -7.27
C GLY A 7 2.12 -44.76 -8.37
N ALA A 8 1.31 -44.70 -9.43
CA ALA A 8 1.39 -45.61 -10.58
C ALA A 8 2.22 -44.97 -11.71
N PRO A 9 2.88 -45.78 -12.57
CA PRO A 9 3.57 -45.25 -13.74
C PRO A 9 2.54 -44.63 -14.72
N ILE A 10 2.79 -43.40 -15.16
CA ILE A 10 1.96 -42.71 -16.15
C ILE A 10 2.20 -43.37 -17.51
N GLN A 11 1.17 -44.04 -18.02
CA GLN A 11 1.13 -44.57 -19.39
C GLN A 11 0.35 -43.58 -20.26
N GLY A 12 1.04 -42.84 -21.14
CA GLY A 12 0.44 -41.86 -22.06
C GLY A 12 0.65 -40.40 -21.65
N GLN A 13 -0.34 -39.55 -21.92
CA GLN A 13 -0.27 -38.11 -21.66
C GLN A 13 -0.43 -37.82 -20.15
N SER A 14 0.57 -37.18 -19.54
CA SER A 14 0.47 -36.64 -18.18
C SER A 14 -0.36 -35.37 -18.18
N LYS A 15 -1.28 -35.24 -17.22
CA LYS A 15 -2.05 -34.01 -16.99
C LYS A 15 -1.54 -33.30 -15.74
N ILE A 16 -1.58 -31.97 -15.75
CA ILE A 16 -1.26 -31.16 -14.58
C ILE A 16 -2.59 -30.72 -13.97
N ILE A 17 -2.81 -31.07 -12.70
CA ILE A 17 -4.00 -30.68 -11.95
C ILE A 17 -3.63 -29.89 -10.71
N GLN A 18 -4.50 -28.96 -10.32
CA GLN A 18 -4.38 -28.22 -9.07
C GLN A 18 -5.30 -28.85 -8.00
N ILE A 19 -4.71 -29.24 -6.87
CA ILE A 19 -5.41 -29.71 -5.66
C ILE A 19 -4.89 -28.90 -4.48
N GLU A 20 -5.79 -28.22 -3.75
CA GLU A 20 -5.45 -27.43 -2.56
C GLU A 20 -4.30 -26.42 -2.78
N GLY A 21 -4.22 -25.86 -3.99
CA GLY A 21 -3.18 -24.88 -4.37
C GLY A 21 -1.87 -25.48 -4.88
N ALA A 22 -1.67 -26.79 -4.77
CA ALA A 22 -0.49 -27.47 -5.31
C ALA A 22 -0.75 -28.03 -6.73
N GLU A 23 0.20 -27.81 -7.63
CA GLU A 23 0.18 -28.37 -8.99
C GLU A 23 0.82 -29.76 -9.00
N LEU A 24 0.03 -30.79 -9.32
CA LEU A 24 0.47 -32.18 -9.34
C LEU A 24 0.39 -32.76 -10.76
N ARG A 25 1.41 -33.54 -11.13
CA ARG A 25 1.42 -34.30 -12.39
C ARG A 25 0.79 -35.65 -12.16
N VAL A 26 -0.29 -35.92 -12.88
CA VAL A 26 -1.10 -37.10 -12.64
C VAL A 26 -1.41 -37.86 -13.93
N CYS A 27 -1.73 -39.14 -13.78
CA CYS A 27 -2.26 -39.95 -14.87
C CYS A 27 -3.70 -39.52 -15.22
N ALA A 28 -4.16 -39.87 -16.43
CA ALA A 28 -5.51 -39.52 -16.90
C ALA A 28 -6.64 -39.94 -15.93
N ARG A 29 -6.46 -41.04 -15.18
CA ARG A 29 -7.44 -41.51 -14.17
C ARG A 29 -7.52 -40.59 -12.94
N CYS A 30 -6.40 -39.97 -12.57
CA CYS A 30 -6.30 -39.12 -11.39
C CYS A 30 -6.59 -37.64 -11.70
N ALA A 31 -6.66 -37.27 -12.99
CA ALA A 31 -6.98 -35.91 -13.40
C ALA A 31 -8.37 -35.42 -12.92
N LYS A 32 -9.29 -36.34 -12.60
CA LYS A 32 -10.63 -36.01 -12.08
C LYS A 32 -10.64 -35.46 -10.64
N TYR A 33 -9.55 -35.63 -9.89
CA TYR A 33 -9.48 -35.23 -8.47
C TYR A 33 -9.05 -33.78 -8.28
N GLY A 34 -8.71 -33.06 -9.35
CA GLY A 34 -8.34 -31.66 -9.29
C GLY A 34 -8.75 -30.91 -10.54
N THR A 35 -8.44 -29.62 -10.57
CA THR A 35 -8.76 -28.75 -11.72
C THR A 35 -7.61 -28.77 -12.71
N GLU A 36 -7.86 -29.13 -13.96
CA GLU A 36 -6.83 -29.18 -15.01
C GLU A 36 -6.35 -27.77 -15.36
N VAL A 37 -5.09 -27.48 -15.08
CA VAL A 37 -4.46 -26.19 -15.40
C VAL A 37 -3.81 -26.34 -16.77
N GLN A 38 -4.42 -25.74 -17.79
CA GLN A 38 -3.75 -25.62 -19.10
C GLN A 38 -2.66 -24.57 -18.97
N GLN A 39 -1.39 -24.99 -18.99
CA GLN A 39 -0.28 -24.05 -19.10
C GLN A 39 -0.50 -23.18 -20.34
N PRO A 40 -0.48 -21.83 -20.21
CA PRO A 40 -0.51 -20.95 -21.35
C PRO A 40 0.74 -21.28 -22.18
N ARG A 41 0.51 -21.83 -23.37
CA ARG A 41 1.58 -22.09 -24.33
C ARG A 41 2.29 -20.76 -24.56
N GLN A 42 3.53 -20.64 -24.09
CA GLN A 42 4.44 -19.60 -24.54
C GLN A 42 4.70 -19.83 -26.03
N SER A 43 3.83 -19.29 -26.88
CA SER A 43 4.06 -19.24 -28.32
C SER A 43 5.12 -18.19 -28.59
N GLY A 44 6.38 -18.62 -28.58
CA GLY A 44 7.42 -17.94 -29.36
C GLY A 44 7.05 -17.99 -30.84
N GLY A 45 7.08 -16.85 -31.52
CA GLY A 45 6.69 -16.79 -32.93
C GLY A 45 6.68 -15.37 -33.51
N SER A 46 7.88 -14.85 -33.72
CA SER A 46 8.28 -13.70 -34.53
C SER A 46 7.27 -13.22 -35.62
N GLN A 47 6.84 -11.96 -35.54
CA GLN A 47 6.61 -11.11 -36.71
C GLN A 47 7.00 -9.66 -36.39
N LYS A 48 8.25 -9.31 -36.71
CA LYS A 48 8.67 -7.90 -36.82
C LYS A 48 7.94 -7.29 -38.02
N LYS A 49 7.06 -6.32 -37.78
CA LYS A 49 6.62 -5.34 -38.78
C LYS A 49 7.36 -4.03 -38.48
N PRO A 50 8.08 -3.44 -39.44
CA PRO A 50 8.65 -2.11 -39.27
C PRO A 50 7.57 -1.08 -39.60
N GLY A 51 7.41 -0.09 -38.72
CA GLY A 51 6.61 1.09 -38.98
C GLY A 51 5.48 1.27 -37.98
N MET A 52 5.75 2.02 -36.92
CA MET A 52 5.00 3.25 -36.61
C MET A 52 5.69 3.99 -35.47
N VAL A 53 5.63 5.30 -35.60
CA VAL A 53 6.37 6.32 -34.87
C VAL A 53 6.07 6.21 -33.37
N ALA A 54 7.15 6.05 -32.59
CA ALA A 54 7.11 6.02 -31.14
C ALA A 54 6.77 7.41 -30.59
N THR A 55 5.49 7.64 -30.31
CA THR A 55 5.10 8.72 -29.39
C THR A 55 5.39 8.20 -27.99
N GLN A 56 6.46 8.71 -27.38
CA GLN A 56 6.89 8.34 -26.04
C GLN A 56 5.89 8.89 -25.01
N THR A 57 4.81 8.17 -24.76
CA THR A 57 4.09 8.34 -23.49
C THR A 57 4.96 7.74 -22.39
N PRO A 58 5.24 8.47 -21.29
CA PRO A 58 6.03 7.93 -20.19
C PRO A 58 5.26 6.74 -19.60
N ARG A 59 5.80 5.54 -19.84
CA ARG A 59 5.33 4.32 -19.17
C ARG A 59 5.49 4.54 -17.68
N ARG A 60 4.35 4.71 -16.99
CA ARG A 60 4.30 4.59 -15.53
C ARG A 60 4.92 3.24 -15.17
N LYS A 61 5.94 3.30 -14.32
CA LYS A 61 6.66 2.13 -13.82
C LYS A 61 5.62 1.12 -13.29
N PRO A 62 5.67 -0.17 -13.67
CA PRO A 62 4.81 -1.15 -13.04
C PRO A 62 5.12 -1.12 -11.53
N ARG A 63 4.09 -0.87 -10.72
CA ARG A 63 4.17 -0.95 -9.26
C ARG A 63 4.75 -2.31 -8.89
N ASP A 64 5.84 -2.32 -8.14
CA ASP A 64 6.49 -3.55 -7.70
C ASP A 64 5.56 -4.28 -6.74
N VAL A 65 5.68 -5.60 -6.64
CA VAL A 65 4.82 -6.44 -5.78
C VAL A 65 4.92 -6.04 -4.28
N PHE A 66 5.96 -5.27 -3.92
CA PHE A 66 6.11 -4.65 -2.61
C PHE A 66 5.24 -3.40 -2.38
N ASP A 67 4.78 -2.70 -3.44
CA ASP A 67 3.77 -1.64 -3.35
C ASP A 67 2.36 -2.20 -3.02
N LEU A 68 2.15 -3.52 -3.17
CA LEU A 68 0.91 -4.19 -2.77
C LEU A 68 0.90 -4.59 -1.29
N MET A 69 2.06 -4.61 -0.62
CA MET A 69 2.10 -4.65 0.83
C MET A 69 1.96 -3.21 1.31
N GLU A 70 0.75 -2.68 1.17
CA GLU A 70 0.39 -1.30 1.48
C GLU A 70 0.98 -0.94 2.86
N GLY A 71 1.88 0.04 2.86
CA GLY A 71 2.69 0.39 4.03
C GLY A 71 1.84 0.61 5.28
N GLU A 72 2.49 0.44 6.43
CA GLU A 72 1.87 0.56 7.74
C GLU A 72 1.15 1.91 7.88
N LEU A 73 -0.15 1.85 8.20
CA LEU A 73 -0.96 3.04 8.43
C LEU A 73 -0.38 3.76 9.65
N VAL A 74 -0.07 5.04 9.49
CA VAL A 74 0.52 5.84 10.59
C VAL A 74 -0.43 5.87 11.78
N GLU A 75 0.04 5.56 12.99
CA GLU A 75 -0.79 5.58 14.21
C GLU A 75 -1.48 6.95 14.43
N ASP A 76 -0.86 8.03 13.96
CA ASP A 76 -1.38 9.40 13.99
C ASP A 76 -2.35 9.77 12.85
N TYR A 77 -2.85 8.80 12.07
CA TYR A 77 -3.85 9.06 11.02
C TYR A 77 -5.09 9.85 11.50
N PRO A 78 -5.64 9.68 12.73
CA PRO A 78 -6.81 10.44 13.16
C PRO A 78 -6.51 11.93 13.27
N ASN A 79 -5.34 12.27 13.83
CA ASN A 79 -4.88 13.64 14.01
C ASN A 79 -4.59 14.30 12.65
N ARG A 80 -3.93 13.57 11.73
CA ARG A 80 -3.64 14.06 10.36
C ARG A 80 -4.92 14.38 9.59
N ILE A 81 -5.93 13.51 9.65
CA ILE A 81 -7.22 13.73 8.98
C ILE A 81 -7.93 14.95 9.55
N ARG A 82 -7.96 15.09 10.88
CA ARG A 82 -8.61 16.21 11.55
C ARG A 82 -7.93 17.54 11.20
N ALA A 83 -6.61 17.60 11.28
CA ALA A 83 -5.85 18.80 10.92
C ALA A 83 -6.09 19.22 9.47
N ALA A 84 -6.04 18.28 8.53
CA ALA A 84 -6.27 18.56 7.11
C ALA A 84 -7.73 18.97 6.81
N ARG A 85 -8.69 18.41 7.56
CA ARG A 85 -10.10 18.83 7.48
C ARG A 85 -10.28 20.27 7.96
N GLU A 86 -9.66 20.62 9.08
CA GLU A 86 -9.70 21.96 9.67
C GLU A 86 -8.99 23.00 8.79
N GLU A 87 -7.86 22.66 8.18
CA GLU A 87 -7.14 23.51 7.22
C GLU A 87 -8.00 23.87 6.00
N ARG A 88 -8.85 22.93 5.54
CA ARG A 88 -9.81 23.16 4.47
C ARG A 88 -11.12 23.80 4.91
N GLY A 89 -11.33 23.97 6.21
CA GLY A 89 -12.57 24.51 6.78
C GLY A 89 -13.79 23.61 6.55
N TRP A 90 -13.61 22.31 6.35
CA TRP A 90 -14.71 21.37 6.11
C TRP A 90 -15.31 20.86 7.42
N SER A 91 -16.64 20.72 7.47
CA SER A 91 -17.26 19.95 8.54
C SER A 91 -17.07 18.45 8.30
N THR A 92 -17.23 17.63 9.34
CA THR A 92 -17.15 16.16 9.20
C THR A 92 -18.17 15.63 8.20
N ARG A 93 -19.34 16.28 8.12
CA ARG A 93 -20.39 15.95 7.15
C ARG A 93 -19.97 16.30 5.72
N ASP A 94 -19.31 17.42 5.50
CA ASP A 94 -18.86 17.84 4.17
C ASP A 94 -17.75 16.91 3.65
N LEU A 95 -16.81 16.53 4.53
CA LEU A 95 -15.80 15.53 4.20
C LEU A 95 -16.43 14.19 3.82
N ALA A 96 -17.41 13.73 4.60
CA ALA A 96 -18.15 12.49 4.33
C ALA A 96 -18.88 12.55 2.97
N GLN A 97 -19.52 13.67 2.65
CA GLN A 97 -20.17 13.87 1.35
C GLN A 97 -19.16 13.90 0.19
N ALA A 98 -18.00 14.53 0.38
CA ALA A 98 -16.96 14.61 -0.64
C ALA A 98 -16.40 13.22 -1.01
N ILE A 99 -16.22 12.34 -0.02
CA ILE A 99 -15.73 10.97 -0.26
C ILE A 99 -16.86 9.95 -0.48
N LYS A 100 -18.13 10.39 -0.41
CA LYS A 100 -19.34 9.56 -0.55
C LYS A 100 -19.42 8.44 0.48
N GLU A 101 -19.03 8.72 1.72
CA GLU A 101 -19.10 7.79 2.84
C GLU A 101 -20.05 8.29 3.93
N ARG A 102 -20.36 7.43 4.91
CA ARG A 102 -21.23 7.78 6.03
C ARG A 102 -20.49 8.70 7.01
N GLU A 103 -21.15 9.76 7.48
CA GLU A 103 -20.57 10.70 8.46
C GLU A 103 -20.10 10.01 9.76
N ILE A 104 -20.86 9.02 10.22
CA ILE A 104 -20.51 8.22 11.41
C ILE A 104 -19.18 7.49 11.23
N LEU A 105 -18.88 7.02 10.02
CA LEU A 105 -17.64 6.31 9.72
C LEU A 105 -16.45 7.25 9.85
N ILE A 106 -16.56 8.47 9.29
CA ILE A 106 -15.53 9.51 9.43
C ILE A 106 -15.31 9.92 10.88
N LYS A 107 -16.38 10.07 11.68
CA LYS A 107 -16.26 10.38 13.11
C LYS A 107 -15.48 9.31 13.88
N LYS A 108 -15.70 8.03 13.56
CA LYS A 108 -14.96 6.92 14.19
C LYS A 108 -13.49 6.89 13.77
N ILE A 109 -13.20 7.22 12.51
CA ILE A 109 -11.84 7.35 11.99
C ILE A 109 -11.10 8.53 12.64
N GLU A 110 -11.72 9.72 12.70
CA GLU A 110 -11.14 10.91 13.37
C GLU A 110 -10.94 10.69 14.87
N LYS A 111 -11.68 9.75 15.49
CA LYS A 111 -11.52 9.35 16.89
C LYS A 111 -10.50 8.22 17.10
N GLY A 112 -10.08 7.54 16.03
CA GLY A 112 -9.18 6.37 16.08
C GLY A 112 -9.86 5.06 16.50
N ASP A 113 -11.19 5.03 16.60
CA ASP A 113 -11.95 3.81 16.96
C ASP A 113 -12.04 2.82 15.78
N LEU A 114 -11.84 3.30 14.55
CA LEU A 114 -12.03 2.53 13.33
C LEU A 114 -10.89 2.79 12.34
N ILE A 115 -10.21 1.72 11.95
CA ILE A 115 -9.21 1.73 10.88
C ILE A 115 -9.93 1.85 9.53
N PRO A 116 -9.60 2.83 8.68
CA PRO A 116 -10.20 2.97 7.35
C PRO A 116 -9.80 1.82 6.43
N GLU A 117 -10.77 1.30 5.66
CA GLU A 117 -10.49 0.40 4.53
C GLU A 117 -9.68 1.13 3.44
N ASP A 118 -8.96 0.38 2.62
CA ASP A 118 -8.03 0.89 1.60
C ASP A 118 -8.72 1.87 0.63
N ASP A 119 -9.97 1.57 0.24
CA ASP A 119 -10.79 2.44 -0.58
C ASP A 119 -11.07 3.79 0.10
N VAL A 120 -11.43 3.78 1.37
CA VAL A 120 -11.73 5.00 2.16
C VAL A 120 -10.45 5.79 2.39
N ARG A 121 -9.35 5.10 2.71
CA ARG A 121 -8.02 5.70 2.89
C ARG A 121 -7.58 6.46 1.64
N GLN A 122 -7.62 5.82 0.47
CA GLN A 122 -7.24 6.46 -0.79
C GLN A 122 -8.14 7.64 -1.15
N LYS A 123 -9.44 7.58 -0.81
CA LYS A 123 -10.35 8.72 -1.00
C LYS A 123 -10.01 9.87 -0.06
N LEU A 124 -9.68 9.60 1.21
CA LEU A 124 -9.26 10.60 2.18
C LEU A 124 -7.96 11.28 1.74
N GLU A 125 -6.96 10.51 1.31
CA GLU A 125 -5.71 11.05 0.77
C GLU A 125 -5.95 11.98 -0.42
N LYS A 126 -6.82 11.59 -1.36
CA LYS A 126 -7.18 12.43 -2.53
C LYS A 126 -7.99 13.66 -2.15
N ALA A 127 -8.97 13.50 -1.25
CA ALA A 127 -9.87 14.58 -0.86
C ALA A 127 -9.14 15.64 -0.03
N LEU A 128 -8.24 15.21 0.87
CA LEU A 128 -7.51 16.09 1.78
C LEU A 128 -6.10 16.46 1.24
N ASN A 129 -5.60 15.79 0.19
CA ASN A 129 -4.24 15.91 -0.34
C ASN A 129 -3.16 15.64 0.73
N ILE A 130 -3.39 14.64 1.58
CA ILE A 130 -2.44 14.19 2.61
C ILE A 130 -1.96 12.77 2.33
N ARG A 131 -0.84 12.38 2.95
CA ARG A 131 -0.34 10.99 2.94
C ARG A 131 -0.60 10.35 4.30
N LEU A 132 -1.29 9.21 4.30
CA LEU A 132 -1.65 8.45 5.51
C LEU A 132 -0.78 7.20 5.71
N ILE A 133 0.13 6.92 4.78
CA ILE A 133 1.13 5.84 4.86
C ILE A 133 2.49 6.47 5.15
N ASP A 134 3.22 5.94 6.14
CA ASP A 134 4.62 6.32 6.35
C ASP A 134 5.45 5.65 5.24
N SER A 135 5.76 6.42 4.20
CA SER A 135 6.94 6.14 3.40
C SER A 135 8.13 6.56 4.25
N ALA A 136 9.12 5.69 4.44
CA ALA A 136 10.21 5.81 5.42
C ALA A 136 11.13 7.06 5.30
N GLU A 137 10.76 8.06 4.51
CA GLU A 137 11.53 9.26 4.20
C GLU A 137 11.10 10.51 5.00
N ASP A 138 9.93 10.51 5.65
CA ASP A 138 9.35 11.71 6.31
C ASP A 138 9.48 11.74 7.85
N SER A 139 10.52 11.12 8.45
CA SER A 139 10.76 11.14 9.91
C SER A 139 11.66 12.29 10.39
N ILE A 140 11.78 13.39 9.63
CA ILE A 140 12.61 14.54 10.00
C ILE A 140 11.78 15.81 9.98
N SER A 141 10.96 16.02 11.00
CA SER A 141 10.77 17.31 11.70
C SER A 141 9.42 17.37 12.41
N ILE A 142 9.40 17.08 13.71
CA ILE A 142 8.59 17.87 14.65
C ILE A 142 9.45 18.11 15.88
N GLY A 143 9.92 19.34 16.03
CA GLY A 143 10.68 19.81 17.17
C GLY A 143 9.86 19.70 18.46
N GLY A 144 10.39 18.97 19.43
CA GLY A 144 9.95 19.10 20.82
C GLY A 144 10.37 20.48 21.35
N PRO A 145 9.58 21.10 22.24
CA PRO A 145 10.01 22.33 22.89
C PRO A 145 11.22 22.00 23.77
N ASP A 146 12.38 22.49 23.34
CA ASP A 146 13.58 22.56 24.15
C ASP A 146 13.22 23.28 25.44
N ARG A 147 13.17 22.54 26.55
CA ARG A 147 13.03 23.12 27.88
C ARG A 147 14.35 23.84 28.16
N VAL A 148 14.47 25.07 27.69
CA VAL A 148 15.54 25.98 28.09
C VAL A 148 15.34 26.27 29.57
N THR A 149 15.95 25.45 30.43
CA THR A 149 16.09 25.75 31.84
C THR A 149 17.08 26.89 31.95
N THR A 150 16.59 28.12 32.05
CA THR A 150 17.43 29.27 32.36
C THR A 150 18.08 29.02 33.70
N THR A 151 19.39 28.86 33.72
CA THR A 151 20.14 28.72 34.97
C THR A 151 20.44 30.11 35.51
N VAL A 152 20.52 30.24 36.84
CA VAL A 152 20.76 31.52 37.55
C VAL A 152 22.07 32.21 37.11
N GLY A 153 22.93 31.52 36.35
CA GLY A 153 24.16 32.05 35.77
C GLY A 153 23.97 33.04 34.60
N ASP A 154 22.82 33.03 33.92
CA ASP A 154 22.63 33.83 32.69
C ASP A 154 22.22 35.30 32.94
N VAL A 155 22.07 35.73 34.19
CA VAL A 155 21.58 37.06 34.58
C VAL A 155 22.64 38.05 35.08
N ILE A 156 23.93 37.71 35.05
CA ILE A 156 24.98 38.62 35.58
C ILE A 156 25.81 39.24 34.44
N ALA A 157 25.46 40.46 34.04
CA ALA A 157 26.28 41.31 33.19
C ALA A 157 27.25 42.15 34.05
N PHE A 158 28.52 41.73 34.15
CA PHE A 158 29.56 42.54 34.78
C PHE A 158 29.99 43.69 33.84
N LYS A 159 29.54 44.91 34.15
CA LYS A 159 30.04 46.13 33.53
C LYS A 159 31.41 46.48 34.11
N ARG A 160 32.48 46.21 33.36
CA ARG A 160 33.84 46.64 33.71
C ARG A 160 33.94 48.18 33.68
N SER A 161 34.23 48.80 34.81
CA SER A 161 34.72 50.18 34.87
C SER A 161 36.26 50.18 34.90
N ARG A 162 36.87 50.83 33.92
CA ARG A 162 38.30 51.20 33.96
C ARG A 162 38.47 52.40 34.91
N LYS A 163 39.40 52.33 35.84
CA LYS A 163 40.32 53.42 36.18
C LYS A 163 41.54 52.88 36.91
#